data_AF-A0A964P1P2-F1
#
_entry.id   AF-A0A964P1P2-F1
#
_cell.length_a   1.000
_cell.length_b   1.000
_cell.length_c   1.000
_cell.angle_alpha   90.00
_cell.angle_beta   90.00
_cell.angle_gamma   90.00
#
_symmetry.space_group_name_H-M   'P 1'
#
loop_
_entity.id
_entity.type
_entity.pdbx_description
1 polymer ?
#
loop_
_entity_poly.entity_id
_entity_poly.type
_entity_poly.pdbx_seq_one_letter_code
_entity_poly.pdbx_strand_id
1 'polypeptide(L)'
;MSAGDSPDRGDVGKYLQFVNDKQNSLVLANWFFLLGVISTVGALPGFYQVLRKEGVLVAIAIWAMAIGLVLDVAFFAANLGIAYKLAPGYASAVEASKLALGVVASTISIIATLEDAVGDAFFCGIGLALFAYASLKTNFVPKWAGWMGLLGSLVTGWVGAFSSLAHFLELVVLIGFVPFFIWFVIMGIRLVRAKKPATT
;
A
#
# COMPACT_ATOMS: atom_id res chain seq x y z
N MET A 1 3.30 -13.67 -8.85
CA MET A 1 3.04 -13.16 -10.21
C MET A 1 4.38 -12.81 -10.82
N SER A 2 4.71 -13.31 -12.01
CA SER A 2 5.86 -12.80 -12.76
C SER A 2 5.49 -11.41 -13.28
N ALA A 3 6.44 -10.46 -13.23
CA ALA A 3 6.25 -9.05 -13.62
C ALA A 3 6.04 -8.82 -15.13
N GLY A 4 5.61 -9.84 -15.89
CA GLY A 4 5.42 -9.78 -17.35
C GLY A 4 4.06 -10.29 -17.83
N ASP A 5 3.16 -10.66 -16.92
CA ASP A 5 1.88 -11.33 -17.23
C ASP A 5 0.66 -10.47 -16.85
N SER A 6 0.85 -9.22 -16.42
CA SER A 6 -0.26 -8.29 -16.16
C SER A 6 -0.82 -7.80 -17.50
N PRO A 7 -2.11 -8.01 -17.78
CA PRO A 7 -2.72 -7.50 -19.00
C PRO A 7 -2.70 -5.97 -18.97
N ASP A 8 -2.43 -5.38 -20.14
CA ASP A 8 -2.57 -3.95 -20.37
C ASP A 8 -4.01 -3.52 -20.02
N ARG A 9 -4.14 -2.60 -19.05
CA ARG A 9 -5.44 -2.02 -18.65
C ARG A 9 -6.05 -1.16 -19.76
N GLY A 10 -5.28 -0.82 -20.81
CA GLY A 10 -5.77 -0.16 -22.02
C GLY A 10 -6.73 -1.01 -22.86
N ASP A 11 -6.62 -2.35 -22.78
CA ASP A 11 -7.60 -3.28 -23.37
C ASP A 11 -8.46 -3.88 -22.26
N VAL A 12 -9.52 -3.16 -21.90
CA VAL A 12 -10.40 -3.50 -20.77
C VAL A 12 -11.04 -4.87 -20.95
N GLY A 13 -11.31 -5.29 -22.19
CA GLY A 13 -11.86 -6.61 -22.47
C GLY A 13 -10.90 -7.73 -22.07
N LYS A 14 -9.63 -7.62 -22.47
CA LYS A 14 -8.57 -8.57 -22.06
C LYS A 14 -8.29 -8.50 -20.57
N TYR A 15 -8.27 -7.30 -19.98
CA TYR A 15 -8.11 -7.13 -18.54
C TYR A 15 -9.21 -7.87 -17.76
N LEU A 16 -10.49 -7.67 -18.11
CA LEU A 16 -11.61 -8.33 -17.43
C LEU A 16 -11.60 -9.85 -17.62
N GLN A 17 -11.24 -10.34 -18.80
CA GLN A 17 -11.06 -11.78 -19.04
C GLN A 17 -9.96 -12.36 -18.16
N PHE A 18 -8.79 -11.71 -18.12
CA PHE A 18 -7.70 -12.14 -17.25
C PHE A 18 -8.11 -12.14 -15.76
N VAL A 19 -8.82 -11.11 -15.31
CA VAL A 19 -9.30 -11.04 -13.93
C VAL A 19 -10.28 -12.18 -13.64
N ASN A 20 -11.14 -12.53 -14.59
CA ASN A 20 -12.04 -13.67 -14.48
C ASN A 20 -11.27 -15.00 -14.42
N ASP A 21 -10.29 -15.20 -15.28
CA ASP A 21 -9.51 -16.43 -15.36
C ASP A 21 -8.64 -16.64 -14.12
N LYS A 22 -8.13 -15.56 -13.53
CA LYS A 22 -7.32 -15.58 -12.30
C LYS A 22 -8.09 -15.14 -11.05
N GLN A 23 -9.43 -15.20 -11.07
CA GLN A 23 -10.27 -14.62 -10.03
C GLN A 23 -9.89 -15.06 -8.62
N ASN A 24 -9.71 -16.37 -8.39
CA ASN A 24 -9.41 -16.90 -7.06
C ASN A 24 -8.08 -16.37 -6.50
N SER A 25 -7.04 -16.27 -7.32
CA SER A 25 -5.72 -15.80 -6.87
C SER A 25 -5.71 -14.29 -6.64
N LEU A 26 -6.38 -13.52 -7.52
CA LEU A 26 -6.51 -12.08 -7.37
C LEU A 26 -7.36 -11.70 -6.16
N VAL A 27 -8.48 -12.39 -5.95
CA VAL A 27 -9.34 -12.19 -4.77
C VAL A 27 -8.56 -12.47 -3.49
N LEU A 28 -7.87 -13.61 -3.42
CA LEU A 28 -7.07 -13.98 -2.25
C LEU A 28 -5.96 -12.95 -1.99
N ALA A 29 -5.26 -12.51 -3.03
CA ALA A 29 -4.22 -11.49 -2.90
C ALA A 29 -4.79 -10.16 -2.37
N ASN A 30 -5.87 -9.64 -2.96
CA ASN A 30 -6.49 -8.39 -2.53
C ASN A 30 -6.99 -8.48 -1.08
N TRP A 31 -7.57 -9.60 -0.65
CA TRP A 31 -7.94 -9.80 0.76
C TRP A 31 -6.74 -9.81 1.69
N PHE A 32 -5.65 -10.48 1.30
CA PHE A 32 -4.44 -10.51 2.10
C PHE A 32 -3.86 -9.11 2.30
N PHE A 33 -3.77 -8.32 1.23
CA PHE A 33 -3.31 -6.94 1.30
C PHE A 33 -4.25 -6.06 2.12
N LEU A 34 -5.56 -6.16 1.92
CA LEU A 34 -6.55 -5.42 2.70
C LEU A 34 -6.43 -5.72 4.20
N LEU A 35 -6.25 -6.99 4.58
CA LEU A 35 -5.99 -7.37 5.97
C LEU A 35 -4.67 -6.81 6.49
N GLY A 36 -3.63 -6.77 5.65
CA GLY A 36 -2.34 -6.13 5.97
C GLY A 36 -2.49 -4.63 6.27
N VAL A 37 -3.20 -3.90 5.39
CA VAL A 37 -3.50 -2.46 5.56
C VAL A 37 -4.24 -2.23 6.88
N ILE A 38 -5.31 -2.99 7.14
CA ILE A 38 -6.08 -2.89 8.38
C ILE A 38 -5.21 -3.18 9.62
N SER A 39 -4.36 -4.21 9.54
CA SER A 39 -3.45 -4.57 10.65
C SER A 39 -2.47 -3.45 10.98
N THR A 40 -2.14 -2.60 10.00
CA THR A 40 -1.19 -1.50 10.18
C THR A 40 -1.76 -0.36 11.05
N VAL A 41 -3.09 -0.24 11.16
CA VAL A 41 -3.74 0.66 12.13
C VAL A 41 -3.26 0.38 13.56
N GLY A 42 -3.02 -0.90 13.89
CA GLY A 42 -2.51 -1.30 15.20
C GLY A 42 -1.08 -0.81 15.51
N ALA A 43 -0.29 -0.50 14.49
CA ALA A 43 1.08 0.01 14.67
C ALA A 43 1.11 1.50 15.05
N LEU A 44 0.13 2.29 14.61
CA LEU A 44 0.09 3.75 14.80
C LEU A 44 0.14 4.18 16.29
N PRO A 45 -0.66 3.58 17.21
CA PRO A 45 -0.55 3.91 18.62
C PRO A 45 0.84 3.60 19.20
N GLY A 46 1.47 2.52 18.74
CA GLY A 46 2.82 2.13 19.12
C GLY A 46 3.84 3.20 18.73
N PHE A 47 3.84 3.62 17.47
CA PHE A 47 4.73 4.68 16.98
C PHE A 47 4.48 6.00 17.70
N TYR A 48 3.22 6.40 17.87
CA TYR A 48 2.86 7.61 18.59
C TYR A 48 3.44 7.62 20.01
N GLN A 49 3.25 6.54 20.78
CA GLN A 49 3.69 6.49 22.18
C GLN A 49 5.19 6.75 22.35
N VAL A 50 6.03 6.19 21.48
CA VAL A 50 7.49 6.33 21.59
C VAL A 50 8.04 7.56 20.88
N LEU A 51 7.35 8.10 19.87
CA LEU A 51 7.83 9.24 19.08
C LEU A 51 7.12 10.56 19.40
N ARG A 52 6.06 10.59 20.23
CA ARG A 52 5.26 11.81 20.55
C ARG A 52 6.05 13.05 20.98
N LYS A 53 7.30 12.88 21.46
CA LYS A 53 8.19 13.99 21.80
C LYS A 53 8.54 14.88 20.59
N GLU A 54 8.40 14.34 19.38
CA GLU A 54 8.58 15.08 18.12
C GLU A 54 7.35 15.90 17.71
N GLY A 55 6.30 15.92 18.54
CA GLY A 55 5.18 16.86 18.47
C GLY A 55 4.45 16.85 17.13
N VAL A 56 4.44 18.01 16.48
CA VAL A 56 3.72 18.27 15.21
C VAL A 56 4.12 17.29 14.11
N LEU A 57 5.40 16.89 14.05
CA LEU A 57 5.89 16.00 13.00
C LEU A 57 5.18 14.63 13.06
N VAL A 58 5.03 14.07 14.26
CA VAL A 58 4.34 12.80 14.46
C VAL A 58 2.84 12.93 14.22
N ALA A 59 2.23 14.08 14.54
CA ALA A 59 0.83 14.34 14.21
C ALA A 59 0.61 14.34 12.68
N ILE A 60 1.48 15.01 11.91
CA ILE A 60 1.42 14.99 10.44
C ILE A 60 1.61 13.56 9.91
N ALA A 61 2.58 12.81 10.46
CA ALA A 61 2.84 11.43 10.06
C ALA A 61 1.59 10.54 10.23
N ILE A 62 0.89 10.67 11.37
CA ILE A 62 -0.33 9.92 11.66
C ILE A 62 -1.44 10.28 10.67
N TRP A 63 -1.67 11.57 10.43
CA TRP A 63 -2.70 12.00 9.49
C TRP A 63 -2.40 11.54 8.06
N ALA A 64 -1.16 11.66 7.62
CA ALA A 64 -0.73 11.18 6.31
C ALA A 64 -0.94 9.65 6.19
N MET A 65 -0.52 8.86 7.18
CA MET A 65 -0.79 7.43 7.18
C MET A 65 -2.28 7.11 7.20
N ALA A 66 -3.08 7.81 8.01
CA ALA A 66 -4.52 7.56 8.08
C ALA A 66 -5.22 7.84 6.73
N ILE A 67 -4.87 8.94 6.06
CA ILE A 67 -5.39 9.27 4.73
C ILE A 67 -5.00 8.19 3.73
N GLY A 68 -3.71 7.81 3.72
CA GLY A 68 -3.22 6.78 2.81
C GLY A 68 -3.89 5.42 3.04
N LEU A 69 -4.04 4.98 4.29
CA LEU A 69 -4.75 3.74 4.64
C LEU A 69 -6.20 3.73 4.15
N VAL A 70 -6.91 4.86 4.23
CA VAL A 70 -8.30 4.95 3.74
C VAL A 70 -8.35 4.76 2.22
N LEU A 71 -7.41 5.37 1.50
CA LEU A 71 -7.31 5.23 0.05
C LEU A 71 -6.91 3.81 -0.36
N ASP A 72 -5.95 3.19 0.34
CA ASP A 72 -5.56 1.79 0.08
C ASP A 72 -6.74 0.83 0.30
N VAL A 73 -7.53 1.04 1.35
CA VAL A 73 -8.75 0.26 1.59
C VAL A 73 -9.74 0.41 0.43
N ALA A 74 -9.95 1.64 -0.05
CA ALA A 74 -10.82 1.90 -1.20
C ALA A 74 -10.31 1.21 -2.47
N PHE A 75 -9.01 1.30 -2.73
CA PHE A 75 -8.34 0.63 -3.84
C PHE A 75 -8.54 -0.89 -3.81
N PHE A 76 -8.25 -1.56 -2.69
CA PHE A 76 -8.44 -3.01 -2.58
C PHE A 76 -9.91 -3.41 -2.68
N ALA A 77 -10.82 -2.62 -2.11
CA ALA A 77 -12.25 -2.85 -2.24
C ALA A 77 -12.74 -2.71 -3.69
N ALA A 78 -12.24 -1.72 -4.44
CA ALA A 78 -12.55 -1.53 -5.85
C ALA A 78 -12.09 -2.73 -6.69
N ASN A 79 -10.86 -3.21 -6.48
CA ASN A 79 -10.33 -4.40 -7.15
C ASN A 79 -11.12 -5.68 -6.81
N LEU A 80 -11.53 -5.85 -5.55
CA LEU A 80 -12.43 -6.94 -5.16
C LEU A 80 -13.79 -6.82 -5.86
N GLY A 81 -14.35 -5.62 -5.98
CA GLY A 81 -15.58 -5.37 -6.72
C GLY A 81 -15.46 -5.76 -8.20
N ILE A 82 -14.35 -5.39 -8.85
CA ILE A 82 -14.04 -5.82 -10.22
C ILE A 82 -14.00 -7.35 -10.31
N ALA A 83 -13.23 -8.00 -9.43
CA ALA A 83 -13.03 -9.44 -9.45
C ALA A 83 -14.30 -10.24 -9.12
N TYR A 84 -15.12 -9.78 -8.18
CA TYR A 84 -16.32 -10.51 -7.75
C TYR A 84 -17.53 -10.29 -8.66
N LYS A 85 -17.65 -9.13 -9.30
CA LYS A 85 -18.87 -8.74 -10.01
C LYS A 85 -18.63 -8.39 -11.46
N LEU A 86 -17.70 -7.49 -11.75
CA LEU A 86 -17.56 -6.97 -13.11
C LEU A 86 -16.91 -7.98 -14.06
N ALA A 87 -15.86 -8.68 -13.64
CA ALA A 87 -15.19 -9.66 -14.49
C ALA A 87 -16.10 -10.86 -14.84
N PRO A 88 -16.78 -11.52 -13.87
CA PRO A 88 -17.74 -12.58 -14.19
C PRO A 88 -18.96 -12.08 -14.99
N GLY A 89 -19.45 -10.88 -14.67
CA GLY A 89 -20.55 -10.24 -15.38
C GLY A 89 -20.19 -9.94 -16.84
N TYR A 90 -18.98 -9.47 -17.10
CA TYR A 90 -18.47 -9.22 -18.44
C TYR A 90 -18.26 -10.51 -19.23
N ALA A 91 -17.72 -11.56 -18.59
CA ALA A 91 -17.49 -12.85 -19.24
C ALA A 91 -18.79 -13.53 -19.71
N SER A 92 -19.88 -13.33 -18.97
CA SER A 92 -21.21 -13.89 -19.27
C SER A 92 -22.13 -12.95 -20.08
N ALA A 93 -21.71 -11.70 -20.31
CA ALA A 93 -22.53 -10.72 -21.01
C ALA A 93 -22.57 -10.95 -22.52
N VAL A 94 -23.69 -10.55 -23.13
CA VAL A 94 -23.80 -10.39 -24.59
C VAL A 94 -23.00 -9.18 -25.06
N GLU A 95 -22.59 -9.15 -26.33
CA GLU A 95 -21.73 -8.08 -26.90
C GLU A 95 -22.27 -6.67 -26.67
N ALA A 96 -23.59 -6.47 -26.78
CA ALA A 96 -24.21 -5.16 -26.53
C ALA A 96 -23.98 -4.64 -25.10
N SER A 97 -23.93 -5.53 -24.10
CA SER A 97 -23.74 -5.18 -22.68
C SER A 97 -22.27 -5.12 -22.29
N LYS A 98 -21.38 -5.83 -23.01
CA LYS A 98 -19.93 -5.81 -22.75
C LYS A 98 -19.35 -4.41 -22.85
N LEU A 99 -19.77 -3.62 -23.83
CA LEU A 99 -19.27 -2.26 -23.99
C LEU A 99 -19.56 -1.38 -22.77
N ALA A 100 -20.78 -1.41 -22.25
CA ALA A 100 -21.16 -0.65 -21.06
C ALA A 100 -20.39 -1.13 -19.81
N LEU A 101 -20.28 -2.45 -19.60
CA LEU A 101 -19.50 -3.03 -18.51
C LEU A 101 -18.01 -2.69 -18.60
N GLY A 102 -17.46 -2.65 -19.81
CA GLY A 102 -16.09 -2.23 -20.07
C GLY A 102 -15.85 -0.78 -19.64
N VAL A 103 -16.75 0.15 -19.98
CA VAL A 103 -16.63 1.57 -19.55
C VAL A 103 -16.66 1.69 -18.03
N VAL A 104 -17.57 0.98 -17.36
CA VAL A 104 -17.66 0.99 -15.88
C VAL A 104 -16.38 0.43 -15.26
N ALA A 105 -15.90 -0.72 -15.74
CA ALA A 105 -14.68 -1.34 -15.24
C ALA A 105 -13.44 -0.46 -15.47
N SER A 106 -13.32 0.17 -16.64
CA SER A 106 -12.25 1.12 -16.94
C SER A 106 -12.26 2.29 -15.96
N THR A 107 -13.44 2.87 -15.72
CA THR A 107 -13.60 4.00 -14.81
C THR A 107 -13.18 3.64 -13.39
N ILE A 108 -13.67 2.51 -12.87
CA ILE A 108 -13.30 2.03 -11.53
C ILE A 108 -11.81 1.72 -11.47
N SER A 109 -11.24 1.10 -12.52
CA SER A 109 -9.81 0.78 -12.57
C SER A 109 -8.93 2.04 -12.54
N ILE A 110 -9.31 3.10 -13.25
CA ILE A 110 -8.58 4.39 -13.22
C ILE A 110 -8.67 5.04 -11.83
N ILE A 111 -9.87 5.07 -11.23
CA ILE A 111 -10.06 5.61 -9.88
C ILE A 111 -9.21 4.83 -8.88
N ALA A 112 -9.28 3.50 -8.92
CA ALA A 112 -8.50 2.62 -8.06
C ALA A 112 -6.99 2.88 -8.21
N THR A 113 -6.48 3.01 -9.43
CA THR A 113 -5.07 3.35 -9.66
C THR A 113 -4.68 4.71 -9.05
N LEU A 114 -5.56 5.70 -9.11
CA LEU A 114 -5.31 7.00 -8.49
C LEU A 114 -5.34 6.90 -6.95
N GLU A 115 -6.29 6.14 -6.40
CA GLU A 115 -6.37 5.86 -4.96
C GLU A 115 -5.10 5.19 -4.46
N ASP A 116 -4.59 4.18 -5.17
CA ASP A 116 -3.33 3.49 -4.88
C ASP A 116 -2.14 4.46 -4.92
N ALA A 117 -2.03 5.25 -6.00
CA ALA A 117 -0.91 6.18 -6.15
C ALA A 117 -0.89 7.28 -5.07
N VAL A 118 -2.04 7.85 -4.75
CA VAL A 118 -2.16 8.86 -3.69
C VAL A 118 -2.01 8.20 -2.32
N GLY A 119 -2.57 7.01 -2.14
CA GLY A 119 -2.44 6.15 -0.96
C GLY A 119 -0.99 5.92 -0.58
N ASP A 120 -0.19 5.40 -1.52
CA ASP A 120 1.24 5.17 -1.37
C ASP A 120 2.03 6.44 -1.05
N ALA A 121 1.72 7.55 -1.74
CA ALA A 121 2.40 8.82 -1.50
C ALA A 121 2.16 9.32 -0.06
N PHE A 122 0.93 9.25 0.43
CA PHE A 122 0.58 9.69 1.78
C PHE A 122 1.04 8.69 2.85
N PHE A 123 0.79 7.40 2.65
CA PHE A 123 1.12 6.34 3.60
C PHE A 123 2.62 6.12 3.70
N CYS A 124 3.26 5.73 2.59
CA CYS A 124 4.69 5.46 2.53
C CYS A 124 5.50 6.76 2.41
N GLY A 125 5.19 7.59 1.42
CA GLY A 125 6.05 8.72 1.04
C GLY A 125 6.15 9.82 2.10
N ILE A 126 5.05 10.09 2.80
CA ILE A 126 4.98 11.11 3.85
C ILE A 126 4.93 10.47 5.23
N GLY A 127 3.93 9.65 5.50
CA GLY A 127 3.65 9.09 6.83
C GLY A 127 4.82 8.29 7.40
N LEU A 128 5.19 7.21 6.71
CA LEU A 128 6.30 6.35 7.11
C LEU A 128 7.65 7.07 7.07
N ALA A 129 7.89 7.95 6.08
CA ALA A 129 9.11 8.75 6.02
C ALA A 129 9.29 9.64 7.25
N LEU A 130 8.22 10.31 7.69
CA LEU A 130 8.24 11.14 8.90
C LEU A 130 8.43 10.28 10.16
N PHE A 131 7.82 9.09 10.25
CA PHE A 131 8.09 8.18 11.36
C PHE A 131 9.53 7.67 11.39
N ALA A 132 10.10 7.32 10.23
CA ALA A 132 11.49 6.92 10.11
C ALA A 132 12.42 8.07 10.53
N TYR A 133 12.14 9.29 10.07
CA TYR A 133 12.89 10.49 10.46
C TYR A 133 12.78 10.78 11.97
N ALA A 134 11.58 10.70 12.55
CA ALA A 134 11.38 10.85 13.99
C ALA A 134 12.17 9.80 14.78
N SER A 135 12.21 8.55 14.29
CA SER A 135 12.99 7.46 14.91
C SER A 135 14.50 7.72 14.88
N LEU A 136 15.00 8.40 13.84
CA LEU A 136 16.39 8.89 13.76
C LEU A 136 16.65 9.99 14.79
N LYS A 137 15.78 11.00 14.84
CA LYS A 137 15.96 12.17 15.72
C LYS A 137 15.93 11.80 17.20
N THR A 138 15.04 10.87 17.57
CA THR A 138 14.91 10.35 18.93
C THR A 138 15.96 9.28 19.29
N ASN A 139 16.76 8.82 18.32
CA ASN A 139 17.65 7.66 18.47
C ASN A 139 16.95 6.40 19.01
N PHE A 140 15.64 6.26 18.78
CA PHE A 140 14.88 5.11 19.27
C PHE A 140 15.30 3.81 18.55
N VAL A 141 15.64 3.93 17.26
CA VAL A 141 16.24 2.87 16.46
C VAL A 141 17.71 3.19 16.15
N PRO A 142 18.55 2.18 15.82
CA PRO A 142 19.88 2.44 15.30
C PRO A 142 19.84 3.35 14.06
N LYS A 143 20.80 4.27 13.93
CA LYS A 143 20.82 5.25 12.83
C LYS A 143 20.77 4.60 11.44
N TRP A 144 21.51 3.51 11.24
CA TRP A 144 21.49 2.78 9.95
C TRP A 144 20.08 2.28 9.61
N ALA A 145 19.33 1.78 10.60
CA ALA A 145 17.98 1.27 10.41
C ALA A 145 17.01 2.42 10.12
N GLY A 146 17.12 3.55 10.81
CA GLY A 146 16.31 4.73 10.53
C GLY A 146 16.54 5.28 9.11
N TRP A 147 17.78 5.27 8.62
CA TRP A 147 18.08 5.63 7.23
C TRP A 147 17.50 4.63 6.23
N MET A 148 17.54 3.33 6.52
CA MET A 148 16.86 2.32 5.71
C MET A 148 15.34 2.57 5.66
N GLY A 149 14.72 2.89 6.79
CA GLY A 149 13.30 3.24 6.83
C GLY A 149 12.99 4.47 5.99
N LEU A 150 13.82 5.51 6.06
CA LEU A 150 13.62 6.74 5.30
C LEU A 150 13.81 6.52 3.78
N LEU A 151 14.88 5.83 3.37
CA LEU A 151 15.10 5.52 1.96
C LEU A 151 14.01 4.59 1.42
N GLY A 152 13.67 3.54 2.17
CA GLY A 152 12.63 2.60 1.79
C GLY A 152 11.27 3.27 1.63
N SER A 153 10.87 4.12 2.59
CA SER A 153 9.60 4.85 2.54
C SER A 153 9.54 5.86 1.40
N LEU A 154 10.62 6.58 1.10
CA LEU A 154 10.65 7.52 -0.03
C LEU A 154 10.63 6.78 -1.37
N VAL A 155 11.37 5.68 -1.51
CA VAL A 155 11.35 4.87 -2.73
C VAL A 155 9.98 4.23 -2.90
N THR A 156 9.50 3.48 -1.92
CA THR A 156 8.19 2.81 -2.00
C THR A 156 7.05 3.83 -2.17
N GLY A 157 7.05 4.95 -1.45
CA GLY A 157 5.96 5.92 -1.55
C GLY A 157 5.94 6.70 -2.85
N TRP A 158 7.06 7.27 -3.27
CA TRP A 158 7.08 8.09 -4.49
C TRP A 158 7.25 7.26 -5.74
N VAL A 159 8.18 6.30 -5.75
CA VAL A 159 8.34 5.42 -6.91
C VAL A 159 7.14 4.47 -7.04
N GLY A 160 6.54 4.03 -5.93
CA GLY A 160 5.28 3.27 -5.94
C GLY A 160 4.14 4.08 -6.55
N ALA A 161 3.94 5.32 -6.09
CA ALA A 161 2.94 6.22 -6.65
C ALA A 161 3.06 6.39 -8.17
N PHE A 162 4.29 6.46 -8.70
CA PHE A 162 4.54 6.55 -10.13
C PHE A 162 4.63 5.20 -10.85
N SER A 163 4.78 4.08 -10.14
CA SER A 163 4.87 2.75 -10.74
C SER A 163 3.58 2.30 -11.41
N SER A 164 2.46 2.80 -10.88
CA SER A 164 1.15 2.71 -11.50
C SER A 164 1.09 3.30 -12.92
N LEU A 165 2.04 4.18 -13.26
CA LEU A 165 2.16 4.82 -14.58
C LEU A 165 3.28 4.22 -15.44
N ALA A 166 4.19 3.40 -14.87
CA ALA A 166 5.32 2.83 -15.59
C ALA A 166 5.79 1.49 -15.01
N HIS A 167 5.54 0.39 -15.74
CA HIS A 167 5.84 -0.98 -15.31
C HIS A 167 7.31 -1.25 -14.92
N PHE A 168 8.30 -0.56 -15.49
CA PHE A 168 9.70 -0.78 -15.12
C PHE A 168 10.02 -0.34 -13.68
N LEU A 169 9.18 0.51 -13.08
CA LEU A 169 9.33 0.96 -11.71
C LEU A 169 8.93 -0.10 -10.68
N GLU A 170 8.18 -1.14 -11.05
CA GLU A 170 7.78 -2.22 -10.13
C GLU A 170 9.01 -2.93 -9.49
N LEU A 171 10.08 -3.13 -10.26
CA LEU A 171 11.34 -3.68 -9.75
C LEU A 171 12.04 -2.72 -8.77
N VAL A 172 11.93 -1.41 -9.01
CA VAL A 172 12.53 -0.39 -8.14
C VAL A 172 11.77 -0.29 -6.82
N VAL A 173 10.44 -0.44 -6.86
CA VAL A 173 9.58 -0.47 -5.67
C VAL A 173 9.96 -1.63 -4.75
N LEU A 174 10.30 -2.81 -5.31
CA LEU A 174 10.78 -3.95 -4.52
C LEU A 174 12.07 -3.62 -3.74
N ILE A 175 12.97 -2.84 -4.35
CA ILE A 175 14.21 -2.38 -3.70
C ILE A 175 13.89 -1.43 -2.54
N GLY A 176 12.81 -0.65 -2.61
CA GLY A 176 12.32 0.18 -1.50
C GLY A 176 11.67 -0.61 -0.37
N PHE A 177 10.94 -1.68 -0.69
CA PHE A 177 10.23 -2.49 0.30
C PHE A 177 11.16 -3.21 1.27
N VAL A 178 12.28 -3.78 0.79
CA VAL A 178 13.22 -4.52 1.65
C VAL A 178 13.76 -3.67 2.81
N PRO A 179 14.37 -2.48 2.61
CA PRO A 179 14.87 -1.65 3.69
C PRO A 179 13.72 -1.10 4.56
N PHE A 180 12.54 -0.86 4.00
CA PHE A 180 11.35 -0.52 4.77
C PHE A 180 10.98 -1.64 5.78
N PHE A 181 10.88 -2.89 5.34
CA PHE A 181 10.54 -4.02 6.23
C PHE A 181 11.61 -4.25 7.29
N ILE A 182 12.89 -4.10 6.95
CA ILE A 182 13.98 -4.19 7.92
C ILE A 182 13.79 -3.14 9.02
N TRP A 183 13.53 -1.89 8.66
CA TRP A 183 13.24 -0.83 9.64
C TRP A 183 11.99 -1.13 10.47
N PHE A 184 10.90 -1.56 9.83
CA PHE A 184 9.63 -1.85 10.49
C PHE A 184 9.77 -2.96 11.55
N VAL A 185 10.49 -4.04 11.22
CA VAL A 185 10.78 -5.14 12.15
C VAL A 185 11.63 -4.65 13.32
N ILE A 186 12.68 -3.86 13.06
CA ILE A 186 13.54 -3.31 14.12
C ILE A 186 12.72 -2.39 15.05
N MET A 187 11.88 -1.53 14.48
CA MET A 187 10.97 -0.66 15.22
C MET A 187 10.01 -1.48 16.10
N GLY A 188 9.39 -2.53 15.55
CA GLY A 188 8.54 -3.46 16.29
C GLY A 188 9.25 -4.13 17.47
N ILE A 189 10.46 -4.66 17.24
CA ILE A 189 11.28 -5.27 18.31
C ILE A 189 11.59 -4.25 19.41
N ARG A 190 11.93 -3.01 19.05
CA ARG A 190 12.19 -1.93 20.01
C ARG A 190 10.96 -1.57 20.82
N LEU A 191 9.79 -1.49 20.20
CA LEU A 191 8.51 -1.23 20.87
C LEU A 191 8.19 -2.29 21.92
N VAL A 192 8.35 -3.58 21.58
CA VAL A 192 8.12 -4.69 22.51
C VAL A 192 9.09 -4.64 23.69
N ARG A 193 10.37 -4.28 23.45
CA ARG A 193 11.38 -4.18 24.52
C ARG A 193 11.20 -2.96 25.42
N ALA A 194 10.69 -1.85 24.90
CA ALA A 194 10.44 -0.62 25.66
C ALA A 194 9.32 -0.79 26.71
N LYS A 195 8.43 -1.77 26.54
CA LYS A 195 7.32 -2.07 27.48
C LYS A 195 7.72 -2.79 28.76
N LYS A 196 9.00 -3.07 29.01
CA LYS A 196 9.47 -3.58 30.32
C LYS A 196 9.97 -2.41 31.20
N PRO A 197 9.12 -1.76 32.02
CA PRO A 197 9.62 -1.10 33.21
C PRO A 197 10.05 -2.17 34.22
N ALA A 198 11.19 -1.93 34.87
CA ALA A 198 11.65 -2.74 35.98
C ALA A 198 10.51 -2.85 37.03
N THR A 199 10.13 -4.06 37.36
CA THR A 199 9.51 -4.36 38.65
C THR A 199 10.50 -3.97 39.73
N THR A 200 10.34 -2.76 40.27
CA THR A 200 10.88 -2.35 41.58
C THR A 200 9.70 -2.18 42.52
#